data_AF-A0A6J4RN29-F1
#
_entry.id   AF-A0A6J4RN29-F1
#
_cell.length_a   1.000
_cell.length_b   1.000
_cell.length_c   1.000
_cell.angle_alpha   90.00
_cell.angle_beta   90.00
_cell.angle_gamma   90.00
#
_symmetry.space_group_name_H-M   'P 1'
#
loop_
_entity.id
_entity.type
_entity.pdbx_description
1 polymer ?
#
loop_
_entity_poly.entity_id
_entity_poly.type
_entity_poly.pdbx_seq_one_letter_code
_entity_poly.pdbx_strand_id
1 'polypeptide(L)'
;MELSILAGNVLVVLGYATDRPWLMGVGFALVLLAALEVSIREHVAGFRSHSVLLAAALAVASAAVAFLLTPVPQPAILVLAVVVFGVAFGGLRQLFRRRAGGLGFRA
;
A
#
# COMPACT_ATOMS: atom_id res chain seq x y z
N MET A 1 -3.11 15.84 -3.06
CA MET A 1 -3.32 14.65 -2.21
C MET A 1 -4.58 14.77 -1.39
N GLU A 2 -4.79 15.90 -0.70
CA GLU A 2 -5.96 16.07 0.16
C GLU A 2 -7.28 15.91 -0.61
N LEU A 3 -7.35 16.39 -1.85
CA LEU A 3 -8.55 16.26 -2.68
C LEU A 3 -8.87 14.80 -3.02
N SER A 4 -7.86 13.97 -3.29
CA SER A 4 -8.05 12.54 -3.58
C SER A 4 -8.51 11.77 -2.33
N ILE A 5 -7.96 12.12 -1.16
CA ILE A 5 -8.38 11.55 0.13
C ILE A 5 -9.82 11.98 0.45
N LEU A 6 -10.13 13.26 0.27
CA LEU A 6 -11.47 13.80 0.48
C LEU A 6 -12.49 13.12 -0.44
N ALA A 7 -12.20 13.08 -1.75
CA ALA A 7 -13.06 12.41 -2.72
C ALA A 7 -13.24 10.92 -2.40
N GLY A 8 -12.15 10.23 -2.04
CA GLY A 8 -12.20 8.83 -1.64
C GLY A 8 -13.08 8.59 -0.41
N ASN A 9 -12.94 9.40 0.64
CA ASN A 9 -13.78 9.32 1.83
C ASN A 9 -15.25 9.60 1.52
N VAL A 10 -15.54 10.61 0.69
CA VAL A 10 -16.90 10.91 0.23
C VAL A 10 -17.50 9.71 -0.51
N LEU A 11 -16.75 9.07 -1.41
CA LEU A 11 -17.22 7.89 -2.13
C LEU A 11 -17.46 6.68 -1.21
N VAL A 12 -16.64 6.48 -0.18
CA VAL A 12 -16.87 5.42 0.83
C VAL A 12 -18.17 5.68 1.60
N VAL A 13 -18.38 6.91 2.08
CA VAL A 13 -19.59 7.29 2.82
C VAL A 13 -20.83 7.16 1.93
N LEU A 14 -20.76 7.65 0.69
CA LEU A 14 -21.84 7.52 -0.28
C LEU A 14 -22.13 6.06 -0.63
N GLY A 15 -21.09 5.25 -0.86
CA GLY A 15 -21.23 3.84 -1.15
C GLY A 15 -21.91 3.07 -0.03
N TYR A 16 -21.57 3.37 1.22
CA TYR A 16 -22.24 2.82 2.40
C TYR A 16 -23.69 3.31 2.52
N ALA A 17 -23.94 4.60 2.38
CA ALA A 17 -25.28 5.18 2.49
C ALA A 17 -26.25 4.73 1.37
N THR A 18 -25.73 4.37 0.19
CA THR A 18 -26.51 3.96 -0.98
C THR A 18 -26.49 2.45 -1.23
N ASP A 19 -25.85 1.67 -0.35
CA ASP A 19 -25.66 0.21 -0.46
C ASP A 19 -25.02 -0.22 -1.81
N ARG A 20 -24.04 0.58 -2.27
CA ARG A 20 -23.31 0.37 -3.53
C ARG A 20 -21.87 -0.02 -3.24
N PRO A 21 -21.55 -1.33 -3.14
CA PRO A 21 -20.23 -1.79 -2.72
C PRO A 21 -19.10 -1.37 -3.67
N TRP A 22 -19.40 -1.18 -4.96
CA TRP A 22 -18.40 -0.72 -5.94
C TRP A 22 -17.94 0.72 -5.69
N LEU A 23 -18.83 1.61 -5.19
CA LEU A 23 -18.46 2.99 -4.81
C LEU A 23 -17.49 2.98 -3.63
N MET A 24 -17.71 2.08 -2.67
CA MET A 24 -16.80 1.88 -1.55
C MET A 24 -15.44 1.38 -2.05
N GLY A 25 -15.43 0.40 -2.97
CA GLY A 25 -14.20 -0.12 -3.58
C GLY A 25 -13.37 0.97 -4.26
N VAL A 26 -14.00 1.82 -5.08
CA VAL A 26 -13.33 2.96 -5.73
C VAL A 26 -12.84 3.98 -4.70
N GLY A 27 -13.66 4.29 -3.69
CA GLY A 27 -13.27 5.22 -2.62
C GLY A 27 -12.05 4.74 -1.84
N PHE A 28 -12.03 3.47 -1.43
CA PHE A 28 -10.85 2.86 -0.78
C PHE A 28 -9.63 2.88 -1.68
N ALA A 29 -9.77 2.55 -2.97
CA ALA A 29 -8.66 2.59 -3.92
C ALA A 29 -8.03 3.98 -4.02
N LEU A 30 -8.85 5.04 -4.08
CA LEU A 30 -8.35 6.43 -4.13
C LEU A 30 -7.60 6.83 -2.85
N VAL A 31 -8.14 6.49 -1.68
CA VAL A 31 -7.48 6.80 -0.39
C VAL A 31 -6.15 6.04 -0.28
N LEU A 32 -6.13 4.75 -0.64
CA LEU A 32 -4.92 3.93 -0.61
C LEU A 32 -3.85 4.44 -1.57
N LEU A 33 -4.22 4.82 -2.80
CA LEU A 33 -3.28 5.40 -3.78
C LEU A 33 -2.69 6.72 -3.27
N ALA A 34 -3.52 7.61 -2.73
CA ALA A 34 -3.05 8.88 -2.18
C ALA A 34 -2.09 8.66 -0.99
N ALA A 35 -2.43 7.75 -0.08
CA ALA A 35 -1.57 7.40 1.05
C ALA A 35 -0.25 6.75 0.60
N LEU A 36 -0.31 5.91 -0.43
CA LEU A 36 0.86 5.23 -0.98
C LEU A 36 1.85 6.23 -1.60
N GLU A 37 1.39 7.18 -2.41
CA GLU A 37 2.25 8.20 -3.01
C GLU A 37 2.97 9.05 -1.94
N VAL A 38 2.26 9.48 -0.88
CA VAL A 38 2.89 10.22 0.24
C VAL A 38 3.92 9.33 0.94
N SER A 39 3.55 8.10 1.28
CA SER A 39 4.44 7.15 1.97
C SER A 39 5.72 6.89 1.16
N ILE A 40 5.60 6.73 -0.17
CA ILE A 40 6.77 6.56 -1.07
C ILE A 40 7.64 7.80 -1.04
N ARG A 41 7.07 9.00 -1.21
CA ARG A 41 7.83 10.26 -1.22
C ARG A 41 8.59 10.48 0.08
N GLU A 42 7.93 10.31 1.22
CA GLU A 42 8.55 10.47 2.54
C GLU A 42 9.61 9.41 2.81
N HIS A 43 9.36 8.17 2.38
CA HIS A 43 10.30 7.08 2.56
C HIS A 43 11.58 7.28 1.74
N VAL A 44 11.43 7.69 0.48
CA VAL A 44 12.56 7.96 -0.43
C VAL A 44 13.35 9.19 0.00
N ALA A 45 12.68 10.17 0.61
CA ALA A 45 13.32 11.35 1.20
C ALA A 45 14.08 11.05 2.51
N GLY A 46 13.83 9.90 3.15
CA GLY A 46 14.56 9.46 4.35
C GLY A 46 14.07 10.07 5.67
N PHE A 47 12.89 10.69 5.68
CA PHE A 47 12.30 11.31 6.87
C PHE A 47 11.71 10.28 7.86
N ARG A 48 11.10 9.19 7.35
CA ARG A 48 10.47 8.15 8.19
C ARG A 48 10.45 6.78 7.51
N SER A 49 10.66 5.70 8.28
CA SER A 49 10.67 4.34 7.74
C SER A 49 9.24 3.80 7.54
N HIS A 50 8.67 3.97 6.35
CA HIS A 50 7.41 3.35 5.93
C HIS A 50 7.59 1.96 5.31
N SER A 51 8.72 1.28 5.54
CA SER A 51 9.05 0.00 4.88
C SER A 51 8.02 -1.10 5.11
N VAL A 52 7.42 -1.17 6.31
CA VAL A 52 6.35 -2.15 6.62
C VAL A 52 5.10 -1.84 5.80
N LEU A 53 4.66 -0.57 5.78
CA LEU A 53 3.45 -0.14 5.07
C LEU A 53 3.59 -0.35 3.56
N LEU A 54 4.73 0.03 2.99
CA LEU A 54 5.02 -0.14 1.56
C LEU A 54 5.14 -1.62 1.18
N ALA A 55 5.79 -2.44 2.01
CA ALA A 55 5.87 -3.88 1.76
C ALA A 55 4.49 -4.56 1.85
N ALA A 56 3.66 -4.16 2.82
CA ALA A 56 2.29 -4.65 2.94
C ALA A 56 1.45 -4.24 1.71
N ALA A 57 1.57 -3.00 1.23
CA ALA A 57 0.87 -2.55 0.03
C ALA A 57 1.23 -3.40 -1.20
N LEU A 58 2.51 -3.71 -1.40
CA LEU A 58 2.97 -4.58 -2.49
C LEU A 58 2.47 -6.03 -2.34
N ALA A 59 2.48 -6.57 -1.12
CA ALA A 59 1.98 -7.91 -0.83
C ALA A 59 0.47 -8.02 -1.10
N VAL A 60 -0.32 -7.04 -0.65
CA VAL A 60 -1.77 -7.00 -0.91
C VAL A 60 -2.06 -6.80 -2.39
N ALA A 61 -1.34 -5.91 -3.08
CA ALA A 61 -1.54 -5.69 -4.51
C ALA A 61 -1.24 -6.96 -5.34
N SER A 62 -0.13 -7.63 -5.05
CA SER A 62 0.23 -8.89 -5.73
C SER A 62 -0.76 -10.02 -5.41
N ALA A 63 -1.22 -10.15 -4.17
CA ALA A 63 -2.24 -11.11 -3.78
C ALA A 63 -3.58 -10.83 -4.48
N ALA A 64 -3.99 -9.56 -4.57
CA ALA A 64 -5.21 -9.16 -5.26
C ALA A 64 -5.14 -9.48 -6.77
N VAL A 65 -4.00 -9.19 -7.41
CA VAL A 65 -3.75 -9.54 -8.81
C VAL A 65 -3.84 -11.06 -9.01
N ALA A 66 -3.17 -11.86 -8.18
CA ALA A 66 -3.23 -13.32 -8.26
C ALA A 66 -4.65 -13.84 -8.06
N PHE A 67 -5.38 -13.33 -7.07
CA PHE A 67 -6.75 -13.74 -6.77
C PHE A 67 -7.73 -13.42 -7.89
N LEU A 68 -7.59 -12.26 -8.54
CA LEU A 68 -8.53 -11.79 -9.56
C LEU A 68 -8.24 -12.33 -10.97
N LEU A 69 -6.97 -12.59 -11.30
CA LEU A 69 -6.55 -12.90 -12.68
C LEU A 69 -6.13 -14.36 -12.88
N THR A 70 -5.98 -15.14 -11.81
CA THR A 70 -5.48 -16.52 -11.91
C THR A 70 -6.31 -17.48 -11.07
N PRO A 71 -6.53 -18.74 -11.53
CA PRO A 71 -7.24 -19.76 -10.76
C PRO A 71 -6.35 -20.46 -9.73
N VAL A 72 -5.46 -19.71 -9.06
CA VAL A 72 -4.47 -20.25 -8.11
C VAL A 72 -5.14 -20.53 -6.76
N PRO A 73 -4.86 -21.65 -6.09
CA PRO A 73 -5.47 -21.95 -4.80
C PRO A 73 -5.04 -20.95 -3.72
N GLN A 74 -5.96 -20.62 -2.79
CA GLN A 74 -5.75 -19.61 -1.74
C GLN A 74 -4.46 -19.78 -0.93
N PRO A 75 -4.02 -21.01 -0.55
CA PRO A 75 -2.75 -21.20 0.15
C PRO A 75 -1.54 -20.70 -0.64
N ALA A 76 -1.55 -20.87 -1.97
CA ALA A 76 -0.46 -20.39 -2.82
C ALA A 76 -0.45 -18.86 -2.94
N ILE A 77 -1.63 -18.22 -2.93
CA ILE A 77 -1.74 -16.75 -2.87
C ILE A 77 -1.18 -16.21 -1.54
N LEU A 78 -1.46 -16.89 -0.42
CA LEU A 78 -0.89 -16.51 0.88
C LEU A 78 0.64 -16.65 0.90
N VAL A 79 1.18 -17.74 0.35
CA VAL A 79 2.64 -17.91 0.20
C VAL A 79 3.23 -16.80 -0.66
N LEU A 80 2.60 -16.47 -1.79
CA LEU A 80 3.01 -15.34 -2.63
C LEU A 80 3.06 -14.03 -1.84
N ALA A 81 2.00 -13.72 -1.09
CA ALA A 81 1.91 -12.50 -0.30
C ALA A 81 3.04 -12.41 0.75
N VAL A 82 3.31 -13.52 1.45
CA VAL A 82 4.41 -13.60 2.45
C VAL A 82 5.77 -13.39 1.79
N VAL A 83 6.01 -14.02 0.64
CA VAL A 83 7.26 -13.89 -0.11
C VAL A 83 7.46 -12.45 -0.60
N VAL A 84 6.43 -11.87 -1.24
CA VAL A 84 6.47 -10.48 -1.73
C VAL A 84 6.70 -9.52 -0.57
N PHE A 85 5.99 -9.70 0.55
CA PHE A 85 6.19 -8.89 1.75
C PHE A 85 7.65 -8.95 2.24
N GLY A 86 8.20 -10.16 2.40
CA GLY A 86 9.56 -10.36 2.90
C GLY A 86 10.62 -9.71 2.00
N VAL A 87 10.51 -9.94 0.68
CA VAL A 87 11.43 -9.37 -0.32
C VAL A 87 11.33 -7.85 -0.36
N ALA A 88 10.10 -7.31 -0.45
CA ALA A 88 9.88 -5.87 -0.48
C ALA A 88 10.35 -5.19 0.80
N PHE A 89 10.03 -5.76 1.97
CA PHE A 89 10.44 -5.22 3.26
C PHE A 89 11.96 -5.18 3.40
N GLY A 90 12.66 -6.26 3.03
CA GLY A 90 14.12 -6.32 3.04
C GLY A 90 14.73 -5.25 2.12
N GLY A 91 14.25 -5.15 0.88
CA GLY A 91 14.73 -4.18 -0.10
C GLY A 91 14.49 -2.73 0.32
N LEU A 92 13.26 -2.41 0.77
CA LEU A 92 12.88 -1.07 1.23
C LEU A 92 13.65 -0.67 2.49
N ARG A 93 13.86 -1.59 3.43
CA ARG A 93 14.64 -1.33 4.64
C ARG A 93 16.11 -1.06 4.30
N GLN A 94 16.68 -1.80 3.34
CA GLN A 94 18.05 -1.54 2.89
C GLN A 94 18.16 -0.20 2.16
N LEU A 95 17.18 0.13 1.31
CA LEU A 95 17.13 1.41 0.61
C LEU A 95 17.06 2.58 1.59
N PHE A 96 16.20 2.48 2.61
CA PHE A 96 16.10 3.50 3.66
C PHE A 96 17.43 3.68 4.40
N ARG A 97 18.09 2.59 4.81
CA ARG A 97 19.40 2.68 5.50
C ARG A 97 20.47 3.35 4.64
N ARG A 98 20.49 3.10 3.33
CA ARG A 98 21.40 3.76 2.38
C ARG A 98 21.08 5.25 2.23
N ARG A 99 19.79 5.62 2.19
CA ARG A 99 19.34 7.01 2.00
C ARG A 99 19.41 7.86 3.27
N ALA A 100 19.23 7.27 4.44
CA ALA A 100 19.30 7.94 5.74
C ALA A 100 20.75 8.17 6.22
N GLY A 101 21.76 7.69 5.50
CA GLY A 101 23.17 7.97 5.80
C GLY A 101 23.67 7.36 7.12
N GLY A 102 23.01 6.33 7.64
CA GLY A 102 23.35 5.68 8.92
C GLY A 102 22.70 6.28 10.17
N LEU A 103 21.99 7.40 10.06
CA LEU A 103 21.18 7.96 11.14
C LEU A 103 19.74 7.45 11.04
N GLY A 104 19.10 7.15 12.17
CA GLY A 104 17.74 6.60 12.21
C GLY A 104 16.66 7.50 11.60
N PHE A 105 16.95 8.79 11.44
CA PHE A 105 16.12 9.82 10.79
C PHE A 105 17.02 11.02 10.42
N ARG A 106 16.73 11.70 9.30
CA ARG A 106 17.25 13.05 9.03
C ARG A 106 16.20 14.05 9.55
N ALA A 107 16.57 14.83 10.57
CA ALA A 107 15.77 15.95 11.07
C ALA A 107 15.89 17.15 10.14
#